data_AF-A0A6C0AKL3-F1
#
_entry.id   AF-A0A6C0AKL3-F1
#
_cell.length_a   1.000
_cell.length_b   1.000
_cell.length_c   1.000
_cell.angle_alpha   90.00
_cell.angle_beta   90.00
_cell.angle_gamma   90.00
#
_symmetry.space_group_name_H-M   'P 1'
#
loop_
_entity.id
_entity.type
_entity.pdbx_description
1 polymer ?
#
loop_
_entity_poly.entity_id
_entity_poly.type
_entity_poly.pdbx_seq_one_letter_code
_entity_poly.pdbx_strand_id
1 'polypeptide(L)' 'MFVRNYMGKIVELDISKYYSDKEFYGALWKIKYNITLDDDKYVLVDEIIDFINN' A
#
# COMPACT_ATOMS: atom_id res chain seq x y z
N MET A 1 -13.85 0.96 -10.82
CA MET A 1 -12.99 1.68 -11.78
C MET A 1 -12.16 0.70 -12.59
N PHE A 2 -11.73 1.07 -13.80
CA PHE A 2 -10.84 0.22 -14.60
C PHE A 2 -9.40 0.73 -14.52
N VAL A 3 -8.46 -0.19 -14.27
CA VAL A 3 -7.03 0.12 -14.18
C VAL A 3 -6.21 -0.88 -14.97
N ARG A 4 -5.02 -0.47 -15.39
CA ARG A 4 -4.05 -1.35 -16.04
C ARG A 4 -3.19 -2.02 -14.96
N ASN A 5 -3.12 -3.34 -14.97
CA ASN A 5 -2.23 -4.07 -14.08
C ASN A 5 -0.78 -4.05 -14.58
N TYR A 6 0.14 -4.55 -13.76
CA TYR A 6 1.58 -4.63 -14.07
C TYR A 6 1.92 -5.42 -15.35
N MET A 7 1.03 -6.31 -15.81
CA MET A 7 1.16 -7.06 -17.06
C MET A 7 0.57 -6.33 -18.27
N GLY A 8 0.05 -5.11 -18.08
CA GLY A 8 -0.57 -4.33 -19.14
C GLY A 8 -2.04 -4.68 -19.42
N LYS A 9 -2.67 -5.60 -18.67
CA LYS A 9 -4.09 -5.97 -18.84
C LYS A 9 -5.00 -4.99 -18.11
N ILE A 10 -6.16 -4.70 -18.69
CA ILE A 10 -7.21 -3.93 -18.04
C ILE A 10 -7.94 -4.84 -17.05
N VAL A 11 -8.05 -4.40 -15.80
CA VAL A 11 -8.77 -5.09 -14.73
C VAL A 11 -9.76 -4.13 -14.06
N GLU A 12 -10.84 -4.69 -13.55
CA GLU A 12 -11.80 -3.93 -12.75
C GLU A 12 -11.37 -3.91 -11.29
N LEU A 13 -11.35 -2.71 -10.71
CA LEU A 13 -11.12 -2.44 -9.31
C LEU A 13 -12.38 -1.81 -8.73
N ASP A 14 -13.15 -2.60 -7.99
CA ASP A 14 -14.39 -2.16 -7.35
C ASP A 14 -14.09 -1.33 -6.10
N ILE A 15 -14.41 -0.04 -6.16
CA ILE A 15 -14.11 0.94 -5.09
C ILE A 15 -14.95 0.65 -3.84
N SER A 16 -16.14 0.08 -4.00
CA SER A 16 -17.07 -0.17 -2.89
C SER A 16 -16.58 -1.23 -1.90
N LYS A 17 -15.52 -1.98 -2.25
CA LYS A 17 -14.92 -3.03 -1.42
C LYS A 17 -13.92 -2.53 -0.39
N TYR A 18 -13.59 -1.24 -0.38
CA TYR A 18 -12.56 -0.67 0.48
C TYR A 18 -13.17 0.28 1.52
N TYR A 19 -12.78 0.12 2.78
CA TYR A 19 -13.32 0.91 3.90
C TYR A 19 -12.51 2.17 4.18
N SER A 20 -11.32 2.29 3.59
CA SER A 20 -10.46 3.46 3.72
C SER A 20 -9.66 3.71 2.46
N ASP A 21 -9.21 4.95 2.31
CA ASP A 21 -8.28 5.35 1.26
C ASP A 21 -6.99 4.52 1.31
N LYS A 22 -6.49 4.22 2.53
CA LYS A 22 -5.28 3.42 2.71
C LYS A 22 -5.41 2.04 2.05
N GLU A 23 -6.49 1.32 2.32
CA GLU A 23 -6.75 0.00 1.75
C GLU A 23 -6.92 0.06 0.23
N PHE A 24 -7.69 1.05 -0.24
CA PHE A 24 -7.93 1.26 -1.66
C PHE A 24 -6.63 1.52 -2.43
N TYR A 25 -5.81 2.47 -1.95
CA TYR A 25 -4.55 2.81 -2.60
C TYR A 25 -3.50 1.69 -2.45
N GLY A 26 -3.51 0.94 -1.35
CA GLY A 26 -2.69 -0.26 -1.19
C GLY A 26 -3.01 -1.32 -2.25
N ALA A 27 -4.30 -1.61 -2.46
CA ALA A 27 -4.73 -2.53 -3.51
C ALA A 27 -4.40 -2.02 -4.92
N LEU A 28 -4.60 -0.72 -5.17
CA LEU A 28 -4.25 -0.08 -6.45
C LEU A 28 -2.75 -0.22 -6.75
N TRP A 29 -1.88 0.03 -5.78
CA TRP A 29 -0.44 -0.11 -5.95
C TRP A 29 -0.02 -1.55 -6.21
N LYS A 30 -0.62 -2.51 -5.50
CA LYS A 30 -0.40 -3.92 -5.79
C LYS A 30 -0.79 -4.29 -7.21
N ILE A 31 -1.92 -3.80 -7.70
CA ILE A 31 -2.37 -4.06 -9.08
C ILE A 31 -1.40 -3.44 -10.10
N LYS A 32 -1.00 -2.18 -9.88
CA LYS A 32 -0.21 -1.40 -10.85
C LYS A 32 1.27 -1.82 -10.90
N TYR A 33 1.86 -2.14 -9.75
CA TYR A 33 3.30 -2.38 -9.61
C TYR A 33 3.66 -3.79 -9.15
N ASN A 34 2.66 -4.62 -8.78
CA ASN A 34 2.89 -5.94 -8.18
C ASN A 34 3.72 -5.89 -6.89
N ILE A 35 3.56 -4.82 -6.10
CA ILE A 35 4.23 -4.60 -4.82
C ILE A 35 3.17 -4.57 -3.73
N THR A 36 3.37 -5.35 -2.67
CA THR A 36 2.62 -5.21 -1.43
C THR A 36 3.32 -4.16 -0.58
N LEU A 37 2.57 -3.15 -0.12
CA LEU A 37 3.08 -2.28 0.93
C LEU A 37 3.04 -3.07 2.24
N ASP A 38 4.20 -3.32 2.83
CA ASP A 38 4.25 -3.79 4.20
C ASP A 38 3.85 -2.65 5.14
N ASP A 39 2.83 -2.90 5.94
CA ASP A 39 2.46 -2.03 7.06
C ASP A 39 3.49 -2.12 8.21
N ASP A 40 4.35 -3.14 8.17
CA ASP A 40 5.18 -3.58 9.30
C ASP A 40 6.58 -2.93 9.35
N LYS A 41 6.92 -2.05 8.39
CA LYS A 41 8.07 -1.15 8.57
C LYS A 41 7.68 0.01 9.48
N TYR A 42 7.28 -0.31 10.69
CA TYR A 42 7.47 0.61 11.79
C TYR A 42 8.97 0.86 11.86
N VAL A 43 9.39 2.13 11.71
CA VAL A 43 10.60 2.57 12.41
C VAL A 43 10.31 2.18 13.85
N LEU A 44 11.02 1.16 14.34
CA LEU A 44 10.81 0.66 15.70
C LEU A 44 10.82 1.92 16.58
N VAL A 45 9.80 2.09 17.40
CA VAL A 45 9.73 3.25 18.32
C VAL A 45 11.05 3.36 19.08
N ASP A 46 11.70 2.23 19.32
CA ASP A 46 13.05 2.07 19.86
C ASP A 46 14.14 2.79 19.03
N GLU A 47 14.14 2.74 17.69
CA GLU A 47 15.09 3.49 16.85
C GLU A 47 14.89 5.01 16.95
N ILE A 48 13.65 5.48 17.12
CA ILE A 48 13.36 6.90 17.34
C ILE A 48 13.76 7.33 18.75
N ILE A 49 13.48 6.50 19.75
CA ILE A 49 13.88 6.74 21.14
C ILE A 49 15.41 6.77 21.26
N ASP A 50 16.11 5.83 20.62
CA ASP A 50 17.57 5.77 20.58
C ASP A 50 18.18 7.00 19.90
N PHE A 51 17.55 7.53 18.85
CA PHE A 51 17.97 8.79 18.21
C PHE A 51 17.79 10.02 19.11
N ILE A 52 16.74 10.06 19.95
CA ILE A 52 16.48 11.20 20.86
C ILE A 52 17.42 11.17 22.08
N ASN A 53 17.80 9.97 22.54
CA ASN A 53 18.62 9.78 23.73
C ASN A 53 20.14 9.88 23.48
N ASN A 54 20.59 9.90 22.22
CA ASN A 54 21.99 10.15 21.80
C ASN A 54 22.17 11.58 21.27
#